data_AF-A0A2M7EIX2-F1
#
_entry.id   AF-A0A2M7EIX2-F1
#
_cell.length_a   1.000
_cell.length_b   1.000
_cell.length_c   1.000
_cell.angle_alpha   90.00
_cell.angle_beta   90.00
_cell.angle_gamma   90.00
#
_symmetry.space_group_name_H-M   'P 1'
#
loop_
_entity.id
_entity.type
_entity.pdbx_description
1 polymer ?
#
loop_
_entity_poly.entity_id
_entity_poly.type
_entity_poly.pdbx_seq_one_letter_code
_entity_poly.pdbx_strand_id
1 'polypeptide(L)'
;EVDDIVQNSFIQFYKALSSFDTEKSVYPYLLQIARNELYQFFRRKHLTIPLDDDIIQTQSEKKYEGDITEIVEGLKPDNKKALLWFAEGYS
;
A
#
# COMPACT_ATOMS: atom_id res chain seq x y z
N GLU A 1 21.04 -6.31 7.94
CA GLU A 1 19.95 -6.50 6.97
C GLU A 1 20.35 -7.40 5.79
N VAL A 2 21.27 -6.98 4.91
CA VAL A 2 21.72 -7.85 3.79
C VAL A 2 22.41 -9.12 4.32
N ASP A 3 23.25 -8.99 5.34
CA ASP A 3 23.93 -10.14 5.96
C ASP A 3 22.93 -11.14 6.57
N ASP A 4 21.82 -10.65 7.13
CA ASP A 4 20.77 -11.51 7.70
C ASP A 4 20.07 -12.31 6.60
N ILE A 5 19.84 -11.70 5.43
CA ILE A 5 19.27 -12.37 4.27
C ILE A 5 20.23 -13.46 3.76
N VAL A 6 21.53 -13.15 3.66
CA VAL A 6 22.55 -14.10 3.25
C VAL A 6 22.64 -15.26 4.23
N GLN A 7 22.70 -14.97 5.53
CA GLN A 7 22.76 -15.98 6.58
C GLN A 7 21.54 -16.89 6.55
N ASN A 8 20.32 -16.34 6.49
CA ASN A 8 19.10 -17.12 6.40
C ASN A 8 19.06 -17.97 5.14
N SER A 9 19.54 -17.44 4.01
CA SER A 9 19.62 -18.20 2.76
C SER A 9 20.49 -19.46 2.89
N PHE A 10 21.67 -19.33 3.52
CA PHE A 10 22.55 -20.47 3.75
C PHE A 10 22.00 -21.47 4.79
N ILE A 11 21.33 -21.00 5.85
CA ILE A 11 20.66 -21.88 6.82
C ILE A 11 19.56 -22.69 6.14
N GLN A 12 18.74 -22.06 5.31
CA GLN A 12 17.65 -22.73 4.59
C GLN A 12 18.22 -23.72 3.55
N PHE A 13 19.31 -23.35 2.87
CA PHE A 13 20.00 -24.26 1.97
C PHE A 13 20.55 -25.49 2.71
N TYR A 14 21.18 -25.31 3.87
CA TYR A 14 21.69 -26.42 4.69
C TYR A 14 20.57 -27.38 5.11
N LYS A 15 19.41 -26.86 5.53
CA LYS A 15 18.23 -27.68 5.86
C LYS A 15 17.69 -28.44 4.65
N ALA A 16 17.80 -27.87 3.46
CA ALA A 16 17.34 -28.47 2.22
C ALA A 16 18.37 -29.43 1.60
N LEU A 17 19.59 -29.50 2.13
CA LEU A 17 20.67 -30.31 1.57
C LEU A 17 20.30 -31.80 1.52
N SER A 18 19.49 -32.29 2.48
CA SER A 18 19.04 -33.68 2.53
C SER A 18 18.12 -34.07 1.37
N SER A 19 17.46 -33.10 0.72
CA SER A 19 16.57 -33.33 -0.43
C SER A 19 17.14 -32.73 -1.72
N PHE A 20 18.34 -32.17 -1.67
CA PHE A 20 19.00 -31.58 -2.82
C PHE A 20 19.56 -32.66 -3.75
N ASP A 21 19.29 -32.50 -5.04
CA ASP A 21 19.79 -33.38 -6.09
C ASP A 21 21.26 -33.05 -6.41
N THR A 22 22.17 -33.96 -6.06
CA THR A 22 23.62 -33.77 -6.20
C THR A 22 24.10 -33.70 -7.65
N GLU A 23 23.28 -34.15 -8.61
CA GLU A 23 23.57 -34.03 -10.04
C GLU A 23 23.32 -32.60 -10.57
N LYS A 24 22.60 -31.76 -9.80
CA LYS A 24 22.30 -30.38 -10.17
C LYS A 24 23.32 -29.40 -9.57
N SER A 25 23.52 -28.29 -10.28
CA SER A 25 24.36 -27.20 -9.77
C SER A 25 23.74 -26.55 -8.54
N VAL A 26 24.56 -26.31 -7.52
CA VAL A 26 24.18 -25.67 -6.26
C VAL A 26 23.78 -24.20 -6.47
N TYR A 27 24.46 -23.52 -7.39
CA TYR A 27 24.29 -22.08 -7.63
C TYR A 27 22.84 -21.65 -7.91
N PRO A 28 22.12 -22.22 -8.91
CA PRO A 28 20.75 -21.81 -9.21
C PRO A 28 19.79 -22.08 -8.04
N TYR A 29 20.02 -23.14 -7.28
CA TYR A 29 19.17 -23.51 -6.15
C TYR A 29 19.36 -22.56 -4.96
N LEU A 30 20.62 -22.26 -4.61
CA LEU A 30 20.94 -21.28 -3.58
C LEU A 30 20.42 -19.88 -3.98
N LEU A 31 20.54 -19.51 -5.26
CA LEU A 31 20.02 -18.24 -5.77
C LEU A 31 18.49 -18.17 -5.65
N GLN A 32 17.78 -19.28 -5.90
CA GLN A 32 16.34 -19.35 -5.72
C GLN A 32 15.94 -19.14 -4.25
N ILE A 33 16.67 -19.73 -3.31
CA ILE A 33 16.45 -19.51 -1.88
C ILE A 33 16.66 -18.04 -1.52
N ALA A 34 17.79 -17.45 -1.95
CA ALA A 34 18.10 -16.04 -1.68
C ALA A 34 17.05 -15.09 -2.28
N ARG A 35 16.56 -15.39 -3.49
CA ARG A 35 15.49 -14.62 -4.14
C ARG A 35 14.19 -14.68 -3.35
N ASN A 36 13.81 -15.86 -2.85
CA ASN A 36 12.61 -16.01 -2.03
C ASN A 36 12.73 -15.25 -0.71
N GLU A 37 13.90 -15.27 -0.07
CA GLU A 37 14.12 -14.49 1.16
C GLU A 37 14.07 -12.98 0.92
N LEU A 38 14.61 -12.50 -0.20
CA LEU A 38 14.45 -11.09 -0.60
C LEU A 38 12.97 -10.71 -0.75
N TYR A 39 12.16 -11.53 -1.42
CA TYR A 39 10.72 -11.25 -1.53
C TYR A 39 10.04 -11.20 -0.17
N GLN A 40 10.37 -12.13 0.73
CA GLN A 40 9.80 -12.14 2.08
C GLN A 40 10.24 -10.93 2.90
N PHE A 41 11.51 -10.52 2.77
CA PHE A 41 12.03 -9.31 3.39
C PHE A 41 11.25 -8.07 2.94
N PHE A 42 11.08 -7.87 1.63
CA PHE A 42 10.30 -6.74 1.11
C PHE A 42 8.83 -6.83 1.51
N ARG A 43 8.23 -8.02 1.47
CA ARG A 43 6.83 -8.22 1.88
C ARG A 43 6.59 -7.81 3.34
N ARG A 44 7.52 -8.13 4.24
CA ARG A 44 7.43 -7.74 5.66
C ARG A 44 7.68 -6.24 5.87
N LYS A 45 8.48 -5.62 5.01
CA LYS A 45 8.79 -4.19 5.05
C LYS A 45 7.65 -3.32 4.52
N HIS A 46 6.84 -3.84 3.61
CA HIS A 46 5.60 -3.17 3.21
C HIS A 46 4.60 -3.20 4.37
N LEU A 47 4.17 -2.02 4.82
CA LEU A 47 3.06 -1.87 5.75
C LEU A 47 1.85 -2.59 5.15
N THR A 48 1.46 -3.71 5.74
CA THR A 48 0.13 -4.27 5.49
C THR A 48 -0.86 -3.30 6.11
N ILE A 49 -1.46 -2.43 5.29
CA ILE A 49 -2.63 -1.66 5.70
C ILE A 49 -3.72 -2.72 5.90
N PRO A 50 -4.15 -3.02 7.13
CA PRO A 50 -5.32 -3.88 7.30
C PRO A 50 -6.48 -3.19 6.56
N LEU A 51 -7.28 -3.97 5.83
CA LEU A 51 -8.57 -3.47 5.38
C LEU A 51 -9.40 -3.28 6.66
N ASP A 52 -9.35 -2.09 7.25
CA ASP A 52 -10.35 -1.68 8.23
C ASP A 52 -11.66 -1.54 7.44
N ASP A 53 -12.63 -2.42 7.74
CA ASP A 53 -13.98 -2.37 7.16
C ASP A 53 -14.67 -1.01 7.42
N ASP A 54 -14.19 -0.25 8.40
CA ASP A 54 -14.64 1.12 8.72
C ASP A 54 -14.31 2.14 7.61
N ILE A 55 -13.34 1.86 6.73
CA ILE A 55 -12.98 2.78 5.62
C ILE A 55 -14.01 2.70 4.48
N ILE A 56 -14.77 1.60 4.37
CA ILE A 56 -15.75 1.40 3.29
C ILE A 56 -16.92 2.40 3.39
N GLN A 57 -17.20 2.99 4.57
CA GLN A 57 -18.31 3.93 4.74
C GLN A 57 -18.00 5.39 4.39
N THR A 58 -16.76 5.77 4.08
CA THR A 58 -16.42 7.20 3.87
C THR A 58 -16.58 7.68 2.42
N GLN A 59 -16.88 6.80 1.45
CA GLN A 59 -17.04 7.21 0.04
C GLN A 59 -18.43 6.97 -0.56
N SER A 60 -19.36 6.38 0.18
CA SER A 60 -20.77 6.37 -0.20
C SER A 60 -21.44 7.64 0.30
N GLU A 61 -21.49 8.64 -0.59
CA GLU A 61 -22.43 9.76 -0.55
C GLU A 61 -22.40 10.64 0.71
N LYS A 62 -21.62 11.73 0.67
CA LYS A 62 -22.03 12.95 1.39
C LYS A 62 -23.34 13.44 0.77
N LYS A 63 -24.44 12.83 1.20
CA LYS A 63 -25.77 13.39 1.03
C LYS A 63 -25.78 14.61 1.93
N TYR A 64 -25.62 15.80 1.34
CA TYR A 64 -25.74 17.05 2.07
C TYR A 64 -27.23 17.21 2.45
N GLU A 65 -27.65 16.59 3.54
CA GLU A 65 -28.91 16.88 4.22
C GLU A 65 -28.67 18.09 5.13
N GLY A 66 -28.76 19.28 4.54
CA GLY A 66 -28.64 20.58 5.20
C GLY A 66 -29.21 21.67 4.31
N ASP A 67 -29.77 22.72 4.92
CA ASP A 67 -30.29 23.86 4.17
C ASP A 67 -29.15 24.50 3.38
N ILE A 68 -29.44 24.92 2.15
CA ILE A 68 -28.44 25.36 1.15
C ILE A 68 -27.59 26.54 1.71
N THR A 69 -28.21 27.31 2.60
CA THR A 69 -27.65 28.42 3.37
C THR A 69 -26.50 28.01 4.29
N GLU A 70 -26.62 26.92 5.05
CA GLU A 70 -25.58 26.45 5.98
C GLU A 70 -24.33 25.98 5.24
N ILE A 71 -24.52 25.37 4.08
CA ILE A 71 -23.43 24.88 3.23
C ILE A 71 -22.62 26.08 2.71
N VAL A 72 -23.30 27.14 2.25
CA VAL A 72 -22.64 28.35 1.71
C VAL A 72 -21.88 29.14 2.79
N GLU A 73 -22.33 29.10 4.04
CA GLU A 73 -21.62 29.75 5.16
C GLU A 73 -20.33 29.03 5.57
N GLY A 74 -20.28 27.70 5.41
CA GLY A 74 -19.08 26.90 5.66
C GLY A 74 -18.00 26.97 4.58
N LEU A 75 -18.28 27.62 3.44
CA LEU A 75 -17.33 27.73 2.34
C LEU A 75 -16.28 28.81 2.58
N LYS A 76 -15.04 28.52 2.15
CA LYS A 76 -13.95 29.50 2.11
C LYS A 76 -14.38 30.75 1.32
N PRO A 77 -13.90 31.96 1.71
CA PRO A 77 -14.36 33.22 1.13
C PRO A 77 -14.14 33.32 -0.39
N ASP A 78 -13.11 32.66 -0.91
CA ASP A 78 -12.80 32.67 -2.34
C ASP A 78 -13.82 31.88 -3.17
N ASN A 79 -14.30 30.74 -2.65
CA ASN A 79 -15.31 29.94 -3.32
C ASN A 79 -16.69 30.64 -3.30
N LYS A 80 -16.99 31.39 -2.24
CA LYS A 80 -18.22 32.20 -2.14
C LYS A 80 -18.25 33.31 -3.19
N LYS A 81 -17.11 33.98 -3.42
CA LYS A 81 -16.99 35.01 -4.48
C LYS A 81 -17.16 34.42 -5.87
N ALA A 82 -16.53 33.26 -6.13
CA ALA A 82 -16.68 32.58 -7.42
C ALA A 82 -18.14 32.19 -7.71
N LEU A 83 -18.86 31.69 -6.71
CA LEU A 83 -20.30 31.37 -6.84
C LEU A 83 -21.16 32.62 -7.05
N LEU A 84 -20.83 33.74 -6.39
CA LEU A 84 -21.52 35.01 -6.61
C LEU A 84 -21.33 35.51 -8.05
N TRP A 85 -20.09 35.48 -8.56
CA TRP A 85 -19.80 35.88 -9.93
C TRP A 85 -20.51 34.99 -10.96
N PHE A 86 -20.60 33.69 -10.68
CA PHE A 86 -21.37 32.77 -11.51
C PHE A 86 -22.88 33.07 -11.48
N ALA A 87 -23.44 33.39 -10.31
CA ALA A 87 -24.85 33.77 -10.16
C ALA A 87 -25.16 35.11 -10.86
N GLU A 88 -24.21 36.02 -10.90
CA GLU A 88 -24.29 37.31 -11.61
C GLU A 88 -24.05 37.16 -13.13
N GLY A 89 -23.74 35.95 -13.62
CA GLY A 89 -23.62 35.64 -15.04
C GLY A 89 -22.27 35.97 -15.66
N TYR A 90 -21.23 36.18 -14.84
CA TYR A 90 -19.86 36.33 -15.33
C TYR A 90 -19.27 34.93 -15.63
N SER A 91 -18.76 34.75 -16.86
CA SER A 91 -18.06 33.53 -17.31
C SER A 91 -16.56 33.62 -17.14
#